data_AF-A0A1E3K3N2-F1
#
_entry.id   AF-A0A1E3K3N2-F1
#
_cell.length_a   1.000
_cell.length_b   1.000
_cell.length_c   1.000
_cell.angle_alpha   90.00
_cell.angle_beta   90.00
_cell.angle_gamma   90.00
#
_symmetry.space_group_name_H-M   'P 1'
#
loop_
_entity.id
_entity.type
_entity.pdbx_description
1 polymer ?
#
loop_
_entity_poly.entity_id
_entity_poly.type
_entity_poly.pdbx_seq_one_letter_code
_entity_poly.pdbx_strand_id
1 'polypeptide(L)'
;MQLTALIPVIALLATPALARSSLHPHAAAHRRSVGQHERIAGAVEQRRDELAAAHPRALAEKPKVQKRRKVVRRGTTCRVKDSSASATVSETASATSAAAETYAASAVSDVESSSDAAVSTDSAVESATESATSVESSAAAETASSTEAAVETASTTAAASSSVAAVAAYEVSSDSSSSVAASSTSSASTSTSTSAYTPNNIKAGIAGGDAYSMIGDHIGWWYDWNAVPSGHTGSAAIGVNMLWGAGTVDDTDASRLAAFQAITDTPAYIIGFEEPDCSTDGSSNIAVSDAVTVWENNIAQWKDKGSLLLSPSMCHQAAEQYIGWLSSFESQISTDFDILNLHINKNSMDGVKADIDYYYNNFGQKPIWVTEFACVDDSTDFVPCTDQSEINTFIQDIVDLFQADDRVYAYAYSTGEGLSDEWALVSNGVLTESGQTYTTALAKYH
;
A
#
# COMPACT_ATOMS: atom_id res chain seq x y z
N MET A 1 77.12 0.26 -54.31
CA MET A 1 76.64 -1.09 -54.63
C MET A 1 75.28 -1.28 -53.96
N GLN A 2 74.24 -1.61 -54.75
CA GLN A 2 72.96 -2.30 -54.44
C GLN A 2 72.06 -1.75 -53.29
N LEU A 3 70.82 -1.27 -53.53
CA LEU A 3 69.53 -2.02 -53.73
C LEU A 3 69.30 -3.05 -52.59
N THR A 4 68.26 -3.07 -51.76
CA THR A 4 66.78 -2.97 -51.97
C THR A 4 66.09 -2.96 -50.57
N ALA A 5 65.09 -2.10 -50.34
CA ALA A 5 63.65 -2.38 -50.12
C ALA A 5 63.19 -3.06 -48.79
N LEU A 6 62.35 -2.35 -48.00
CA LEU A 6 60.95 -2.67 -47.59
C LEU A 6 60.52 -1.94 -46.28
N ILE A 7 59.32 -1.38 -46.31
CA ILE A 7 58.53 -0.65 -45.27
C ILE A 7 57.29 -1.55 -44.95
N PRO A 8 56.40 -1.34 -43.93
CA PRO A 8 56.45 -0.77 -42.56
C PRO A 8 55.86 -1.75 -41.49
N VAL A 9 55.97 -1.46 -40.17
CA VAL A 9 54.86 -1.69 -39.21
C VAL A 9 54.87 -0.63 -38.11
N ILE A 10 53.67 -0.11 -37.87
CA ILE A 10 53.21 0.92 -36.94
C ILE A 10 53.46 0.51 -35.47
N ALA A 11 54.10 1.38 -34.69
CA ALA A 11 54.20 1.25 -33.24
C ALA A 11 53.25 2.23 -32.55
N LEU A 12 52.30 1.66 -31.82
CA LEU A 12 51.29 2.27 -30.96
C LEU A 12 51.97 2.77 -29.67
N LEU A 13 51.87 4.06 -29.34
CA LEU A 13 52.13 4.57 -27.99
C LEU A 13 50.99 5.50 -27.57
N ALA A 14 50.27 5.03 -26.55
CA ALA A 14 49.12 5.66 -25.93
C ALA A 14 49.56 6.77 -24.95
N THR A 15 48.86 7.89 -25.01
CA THR A 15 48.81 8.92 -23.95
C THR A 15 47.59 8.65 -23.06
N PRO A 16 47.68 8.78 -21.72
CA PRO A 16 46.49 8.75 -20.88
C PRO A 16 45.82 10.14 -20.89
N ALA A 17 44.61 10.22 -21.42
CA ALA A 17 43.71 11.34 -21.17
C ALA A 17 43.02 11.12 -19.81
N LEU A 18 43.11 12.13 -18.95
CA LEU A 18 42.35 12.24 -17.70
C LEU A 18 40.85 12.30 -18.02
N ALA A 19 40.13 11.20 -17.76
CA ALA A 19 38.68 11.23 -17.62
C ALA A 19 38.34 11.47 -16.14
N ARG A 20 37.70 12.61 -15.86
CA ARG A 20 37.02 12.86 -14.59
C ARG A 20 35.80 11.94 -14.52
N SER A 21 35.83 10.94 -13.64
CA SER A 21 34.63 10.24 -13.20
C SER A 21 33.82 11.14 -12.29
N SER A 22 32.58 11.43 -12.69
CA SER A 22 31.54 12.02 -11.84
C SER A 22 31.13 10.98 -10.79
N LEU A 23 31.68 11.12 -9.59
CA LEU A 23 31.21 10.40 -8.40
C LEU A 23 29.89 11.01 -7.92
N HIS A 24 28.92 10.12 -7.69
CA HIS A 24 27.56 10.38 -7.20
C HIS A 24 27.51 11.24 -5.92
N PRO A 25 26.60 12.24 -5.82
CA PRO A 25 26.42 13.04 -4.61
C PRO A 25 25.68 12.35 -3.45
N HIS A 26 25.04 11.19 -3.67
CA HIS A 26 24.02 10.66 -2.73
C HIS A 26 24.57 9.89 -1.51
N ALA A 27 25.84 9.46 -1.51
CA ALA A 27 26.40 8.72 -0.36
C ALA A 27 26.68 9.60 0.88
N ALA A 28 26.87 10.91 0.69
CA ALA A 28 27.16 11.84 1.79
C ALA A 28 25.90 12.38 2.48
N ALA A 29 24.76 12.39 1.79
CA ALA A 29 23.45 12.77 2.35
C ALA A 29 22.95 11.72 3.35
N HIS A 30 23.20 10.43 3.07
CA HIS A 30 22.79 9.30 3.92
C HIS A 30 23.40 9.36 5.34
N ARG A 31 24.67 9.77 5.48
CA ARG A 31 25.33 9.85 6.80
C ARG A 31 24.86 11.02 7.67
N ARG A 32 24.29 12.08 7.08
CA ARG A 32 23.76 13.22 7.84
C ARG A 32 22.32 12.99 8.30
N SER A 33 21.52 12.27 7.50
CA SER A 33 20.15 11.87 7.84
C SER A 33 20.10 10.93 9.06
N VAL A 34 20.92 9.87 9.11
CA VAL A 34 20.94 8.92 10.24
C VAL A 34 21.22 9.62 11.58
N GLY A 35 22.15 10.59 11.60
CA GLY A 35 22.47 11.36 12.81
C GLY A 35 21.44 12.45 13.19
N GLN A 36 20.46 12.74 12.32
CA GLN A 36 19.29 13.57 12.64
C GLN A 36 18.11 12.72 13.12
N HIS A 37 17.89 11.53 12.56
CA HIS A 37 16.87 10.59 13.03
C HIS A 37 17.12 10.14 14.47
N GLU A 38 18.36 9.81 14.85
CA GLU A 38 18.69 9.47 16.26
C GLU A 38 18.43 10.63 17.23
N ARG A 39 18.63 11.88 16.80
CA ARG A 39 18.39 13.07 17.62
C ARG A 39 16.92 13.41 17.78
N ILE A 40 16.10 13.14 16.76
CA ILE A 40 14.66 13.37 16.80
C ILE A 40 13.96 12.27 17.59
N ALA A 41 14.36 11.00 17.40
CA ALA A 41 13.86 9.87 18.20
C ALA A 41 14.13 10.09 19.70
N GLY A 42 15.36 10.48 20.06
CA GLY A 42 15.70 10.81 21.45
C GLY A 42 14.88 11.97 22.02
N ALA A 43 14.54 12.98 21.22
CA ALA A 43 13.71 14.11 21.66
C ALA A 43 12.24 13.73 21.87
N VAL A 44 11.70 12.78 21.10
CA VAL A 44 10.34 12.25 21.26
C VAL A 44 10.22 11.40 22.53
N GLU A 45 11.22 10.55 22.79
CA GLU A 45 11.29 9.72 24.00
C GLU A 45 11.34 10.59 25.26
N GLN A 46 12.18 11.63 25.24
CA GLN A 46 12.35 12.56 26.36
C GLN A 46 11.06 13.35 26.65
N ARG A 47 10.31 13.74 25.61
CA ARG A 47 9.02 14.42 25.75
C ARG A 47 7.92 13.49 26.28
N ARG A 48 7.99 12.20 25.94
CA ARG A 48 7.08 11.17 26.45
C ARG A 48 7.31 10.92 27.94
N ASP A 49 8.56 10.86 28.37
CA ASP A 49 8.92 10.69 29.78
C ASP A 49 8.57 11.93 30.61
N GLU A 50 8.75 13.13 30.07
CA GLU A 50 8.30 14.38 30.70
C GLU A 50 6.77 14.44 30.86
N LEU A 51 6.01 13.99 29.85
CA LEU A 51 4.55 13.89 29.92
C LEU A 51 4.07 12.84 30.93
N ALA A 52 4.77 11.70 31.01
CA ALA A 52 4.50 10.65 31.99
C ALA A 52 4.79 11.11 33.43
N ALA A 53 5.85 11.90 33.63
CA ALA A 53 6.19 12.50 34.93
C ALA A 53 5.19 13.61 35.34
N ALA A 54 4.64 14.37 34.38
CA ALA A 54 3.69 15.45 34.64
C ALA A 54 2.27 14.96 35.00
N HIS A 55 1.87 13.76 34.56
CA HIS A 55 0.50 13.23 34.77
C HIS A 55 0.50 11.78 35.30
N PRO A 56 0.94 11.53 36.55
CA PRO A 56 1.10 10.18 37.11
C PRO A 56 -0.21 9.40 37.37
N ARG A 57 -1.37 9.89 36.94
CA ARG A 57 -2.69 9.34 37.30
C ARG A 57 -3.56 8.85 36.15
N ALA A 58 -3.06 8.82 34.92
CA ALA A 58 -3.82 8.33 33.76
C ALA A 58 -3.62 6.82 33.45
N LEU A 59 -2.82 6.08 34.23
CA LEU A 59 -2.58 4.64 34.01
C LEU A 59 -3.15 3.72 35.12
N ALA A 60 -4.14 4.18 35.89
CA ALA A 60 -4.79 3.31 36.86
C ALA A 60 -6.26 3.68 37.05
N GLU A 61 -7.16 3.21 36.17
CA GLU A 61 -8.51 2.76 36.54
C GLU A 61 -9.22 2.09 35.34
N LYS A 62 -9.56 0.80 35.48
CA LYS A 62 -10.38 0.05 34.51
C LYS A 62 -11.85 0.50 34.62
N PRO A 63 -12.57 0.78 33.51
CA PRO A 63 -13.98 1.12 33.58
C PRO A 63 -14.83 -0.11 33.95
N LYS A 64 -15.68 0.05 34.98
CA LYS A 64 -16.66 -0.96 35.41
C LYS A 64 -17.83 -1.02 34.41
N VAL A 65 -18.05 -2.20 33.84
CA VAL A 65 -19.21 -2.53 32.99
C VAL A 65 -20.52 -2.34 33.76
N GLN A 66 -21.38 -1.41 33.32
CA GLN A 66 -22.77 -1.33 33.78
C GLN A 66 -23.68 -2.14 32.85
N LYS A 67 -24.32 -3.17 33.42
CA LYS A 67 -25.29 -4.04 32.74
C LYS A 67 -26.54 -3.24 32.32
N ARG A 68 -26.82 -3.17 31.01
CA ARG A 68 -28.09 -2.67 30.48
C ARG A 68 -29.24 -3.61 30.86
N ARG A 69 -30.27 -3.07 31.53
CA ARG A 69 -31.54 -3.77 31.81
C ARG A 69 -32.40 -3.81 30.55
N LYS A 70 -32.86 -5.01 30.22
CA LYS A 70 -33.75 -5.38 29.11
C LYS A 70 -35.18 -4.92 29.42
N VAL A 71 -35.75 -4.02 28.61
CA VAL A 71 -37.17 -3.68 28.68
C VAL A 71 -37.89 -4.42 27.56
N VAL A 72 -38.70 -5.41 27.96
CA VAL A 72 -39.66 -6.12 27.11
C VAL A 72 -40.98 -5.33 27.15
N ARG A 73 -41.55 -4.99 26.00
CA ARG A 73 -42.98 -4.66 25.91
C ARG A 73 -43.67 -5.57 24.90
N ARG A 74 -44.54 -6.41 25.46
CA ARG A 74 -45.57 -7.19 24.76
C ARG A 74 -46.58 -6.23 24.11
N GLY A 75 -47.01 -6.57 22.90
CA GLY A 75 -48.10 -5.87 22.22
C GLY A 75 -49.48 -6.36 22.63
N THR A 76 -50.50 -5.53 22.35
CA THR A 76 -51.86 -5.95 21.95
C THR A 76 -52.65 -4.76 21.36
N THR A 77 -53.00 -4.91 20.07
CA THR A 77 -54.31 -4.67 19.41
C THR A 77 -55.10 -3.35 19.52
N CYS A 78 -55.23 -2.70 18.35
CA CYS A 78 -56.43 -2.19 17.64
C CYS A 78 -57.48 -1.31 18.34
N ARG A 79 -57.70 -0.08 17.81
CA ARG A 79 -58.99 0.33 17.22
C ARG A 79 -58.88 1.64 16.40
N VAL A 80 -59.53 1.64 15.23
CA VAL A 80 -59.78 2.80 14.36
C VAL A 80 -60.98 3.60 14.88
N LYS A 81 -60.95 4.94 14.77
CA LYS A 81 -62.16 5.75 14.61
C LYS A 81 -61.86 7.08 13.90
N ASP A 82 -62.50 7.25 12.74
CA ASP A 82 -62.75 8.52 12.05
C ASP A 82 -63.31 9.59 12.99
N SER A 83 -62.95 10.86 12.76
CA SER A 83 -63.89 11.99 12.72
C SER A 83 -63.19 13.27 12.26
N SER A 84 -63.73 13.83 11.18
CA SER A 84 -63.64 15.21 10.73
C SER A 84 -63.83 16.24 11.86
N ALA A 85 -63.09 17.36 11.84
CA ALA A 85 -63.64 18.70 11.63
C ALA A 85 -62.56 19.80 11.82
N SER A 86 -62.68 20.77 10.94
CA SER A 86 -61.97 22.04 10.78
C SER A 86 -61.99 22.94 12.02
N ALA A 87 -60.93 23.76 12.21
CA ALA A 87 -61.04 25.23 12.19
C ALA A 87 -59.70 25.96 12.45
N THR A 88 -59.29 26.75 11.44
CA THR A 88 -58.66 28.10 11.46
C THR A 88 -57.42 28.39 12.32
N VAL A 89 -56.33 28.83 11.67
CA VAL A 89 -55.69 30.15 11.92
C VAL A 89 -55.13 30.73 10.61
N SER A 90 -55.28 32.04 10.47
CA SER A 90 -55.09 32.92 9.31
C SER A 90 -53.67 33.05 8.70
N GLU A 91 -53.72 33.49 7.44
CA GLU A 91 -52.72 34.22 6.64
C GLU A 91 -52.03 35.38 7.44
N THR A 92 -50.90 35.99 7.10
CA THR A 92 -50.37 36.35 5.78
C THR A 92 -48.93 36.92 5.93
N ALA A 93 -48.18 36.83 4.84
CA ALA A 93 -47.26 37.83 4.26
C ALA A 93 -45.95 38.20 4.98
N SER A 94 -44.90 37.70 4.36
CA SER A 94 -43.53 38.23 4.31
C SER A 94 -43.45 39.46 3.40
N ALA A 95 -42.58 40.43 3.73
CA ALA A 95 -42.11 41.45 2.82
C ALA A 95 -40.63 41.81 3.09
N THR A 96 -39.90 41.84 1.98
CA THR A 96 -38.50 42.16 1.73
C THR A 96 -38.09 43.60 2.04
N SER A 97 -36.81 43.85 2.31
CA SER A 97 -36.00 44.83 1.53
C SER A 97 -34.51 44.82 1.91
N ALA A 98 -33.70 45.12 0.90
CA ALA A 98 -32.24 45.14 0.87
C ALA A 98 -31.65 46.48 1.33
N ALA A 99 -30.35 46.50 1.66
CA ALA A 99 -29.40 47.54 1.22
C ALA A 99 -27.95 47.13 1.56
N ALA A 100 -27.06 47.39 0.61
CA ALA A 100 -25.60 47.30 0.70
C ALA A 100 -25.01 48.63 1.23
N GLU A 101 -23.75 48.61 1.72
CA GLU A 101 -22.80 49.71 1.51
C GLU A 101 -21.35 49.29 1.84
N THR A 102 -20.41 50.03 1.24
CA THR A 102 -18.98 49.74 1.02
C THR A 102 -18.09 50.83 1.65
N TYR A 103 -16.77 50.59 1.74
CA TYR A 103 -15.63 51.49 2.07
C TYR A 103 -15.39 51.76 3.57
N ALA A 104 -14.16 51.95 4.12
CA ALA A 104 -12.86 52.35 3.59
C ALA A 104 -11.68 51.90 4.50
N ALA A 105 -10.45 52.06 4.00
CA ALA A 105 -9.17 51.77 4.64
C ALA A 105 -8.55 52.96 5.42
N SER A 106 -7.65 52.67 6.39
CA SER A 106 -6.45 53.43 6.83
C SER A 106 -5.78 52.62 7.96
N ALA A 107 -4.52 52.16 7.89
CA ALA A 107 -3.20 52.83 7.84
C ALA A 107 -2.67 53.31 9.21
N VAL A 108 -1.34 53.14 9.39
CA VAL A 108 -0.38 53.63 10.42
C VAL A 108 -0.24 52.80 11.72
N SER A 109 0.92 52.57 12.34
CA SER A 109 2.35 52.75 12.04
C SER A 109 3.20 52.13 13.19
N ASP A 110 4.48 51.95 12.90
CA ASP A 110 5.65 51.48 13.67
C ASP A 110 5.78 51.87 15.15
N VAL A 111 6.45 50.99 15.93
CA VAL A 111 7.53 51.37 16.88
C VAL A 111 8.53 50.21 17.01
N GLU A 112 9.78 50.45 16.58
CA GLU A 112 11.01 49.74 16.99
C GLU A 112 11.33 49.99 18.48
N SER A 113 11.96 49.02 19.16
CA SER A 113 13.05 49.34 20.09
C SER A 113 13.93 48.11 20.36
N SER A 114 15.16 48.20 19.86
CA SER A 114 16.33 47.42 20.29
C SER A 114 16.74 47.73 21.73
N SER A 115 17.39 46.78 22.39
CA SER A 115 18.61 47.06 23.16
C SER A 115 19.44 45.79 23.39
N ASP A 116 20.67 45.86 22.89
CA ASP A 116 21.87 45.09 23.26
C ASP A 116 22.08 44.91 24.77
N ALA A 117 22.71 43.80 25.17
CA ALA A 117 24.12 43.81 25.58
C ALA A 117 24.58 42.46 26.17
N ALA A 118 25.79 42.10 25.78
CA ALA A 118 26.57 40.90 26.14
C ALA A 118 27.27 40.99 27.51
N VAL A 119 28.16 39.99 27.76
CA VAL A 119 29.25 39.90 28.77
C VAL A 119 28.81 39.14 30.05
N SER A 120 29.48 38.12 30.59
CA SER A 120 30.81 37.52 30.42
C SER A 120 30.92 36.16 31.17
N THR A 121 31.91 35.34 30.78
CA THR A 121 32.88 34.52 31.58
C THR A 121 32.46 33.98 32.97
N ASP A 122 32.77 32.76 33.40
CA ASP A 122 34.10 32.14 33.45
C ASP A 122 34.03 30.71 34.04
N SER A 123 35.13 29.97 33.81
CA SER A 123 35.77 29.01 34.70
C SER A 123 35.37 27.52 34.70
N ALA A 124 36.39 26.77 34.29
CA ALA A 124 36.59 25.33 34.41
C ALA A 124 36.86 24.88 35.85
N VAL A 125 36.65 23.60 36.11
CA VAL A 125 37.44 22.82 37.08
C VAL A 125 37.50 21.35 36.65
N GLU A 126 38.73 20.83 36.70
CA GLU A 126 39.12 19.43 36.54
C GLU A 126 38.43 18.49 37.55
N SER A 127 38.35 17.20 37.22
CA SER A 127 39.14 16.19 37.96
C SER A 127 39.14 14.85 37.23
N ALA A 128 40.34 14.31 37.04
CA ALA A 128 40.60 12.92 36.69
C ALA A 128 40.65 12.07 37.96
N THR A 129 40.27 10.79 37.86
CA THR A 129 40.91 9.71 38.63
C THR A 129 40.72 8.36 37.94
N GLU A 130 41.85 7.65 37.86
CA GLU A 130 42.06 6.30 37.38
C GLU A 130 41.38 5.24 38.27
N SER A 131 41.11 4.06 37.71
CA SER A 131 41.72 2.81 38.21
C SER A 131 41.44 1.63 37.28
N ALA A 132 42.53 0.96 36.93
CA ALA A 132 42.58 -0.34 36.29
C ALA A 132 42.32 -1.46 37.31
N THR A 133 41.77 -2.60 36.85
CA THR A 133 42.29 -3.93 37.20
C THR A 133 41.73 -5.00 36.26
N SER A 134 42.66 -5.74 35.67
CA SER A 134 42.55 -7.05 35.03
C SER A 134 42.20 -8.18 36.00
N VAL A 135 41.52 -9.26 35.56
CA VAL A 135 42.07 -10.64 35.51
C VAL A 135 41.11 -11.67 34.88
N GLU A 136 41.68 -12.47 33.98
CA GLU A 136 41.57 -13.93 33.73
C GLU A 136 40.22 -14.68 33.60
N SER A 137 40.00 -15.16 32.38
CA SER A 137 40.03 -16.58 31.95
C SER A 137 39.56 -17.68 32.91
N SER A 138 38.58 -18.49 32.45
CA SER A 138 38.71 -19.95 32.51
C SER A 138 37.71 -20.64 31.58
N ALA A 139 38.27 -21.50 30.74
CA ALA A 139 37.57 -22.53 29.99
C ALA A 139 37.52 -23.83 30.80
N ALA A 140 36.40 -24.55 30.71
CA ALA A 140 36.25 -26.01 30.87
C ALA A 140 34.82 -26.32 30.35
N ALA A 141 34.53 -27.13 29.34
CA ALA A 141 35.05 -28.44 28.93
C ALA A 141 34.95 -29.48 30.05
N GLU A 142 33.78 -30.13 30.15
CA GLU A 142 33.69 -31.53 30.59
C GLU A 142 32.82 -32.32 29.60
N THR A 143 33.30 -33.53 29.37
CA THR A 143 32.85 -34.55 28.42
C THR A 143 32.49 -35.80 29.23
N ALA A 144 31.70 -36.67 28.60
CA ALA A 144 31.48 -38.10 28.86
C ALA A 144 30.07 -38.43 29.41
N SER A 145 29.21 -39.05 28.59
CA SER A 145 29.14 -40.51 28.27
C SER A 145 28.42 -41.24 29.41
N SER A 146 27.47 -42.16 29.26
CA SER A 146 26.86 -42.94 28.17
C SER A 146 25.89 -43.89 28.89
N THR A 147 24.80 -44.35 28.27
CA THR A 147 24.50 -45.79 28.08
C THR A 147 23.15 -46.01 27.41
N GLU A 148 23.19 -46.93 26.45
CA GLU A 148 22.13 -47.53 25.67
C GLU A 148 21.09 -48.29 26.50
N ALA A 149 19.89 -48.47 25.92
CA ALA A 149 19.28 -49.79 25.80
C ALA A 149 18.27 -49.79 24.64
N ALA A 150 18.60 -50.52 23.60
CA ALA A 150 17.68 -50.99 22.56
C ALA A 150 17.28 -52.45 22.86
N VAL A 151 16.02 -52.81 22.65
CA VAL A 151 15.50 -54.16 22.30
C VAL A 151 14.20 -53.90 21.51
N GLU A 152 14.16 -54.07 20.19
CA GLU A 152 13.71 -55.27 19.44
C GLU A 152 12.37 -55.86 19.91
N THR A 153 11.47 -56.45 19.13
CA THR A 153 11.16 -56.64 17.70
C THR A 153 9.87 -57.49 17.75
N ALA A 154 8.89 -57.28 16.86
CA ALA A 154 8.18 -58.37 16.16
C ALA A 154 6.92 -57.87 15.43
N SER A 155 6.99 -58.01 14.10
CA SER A 155 5.89 -58.01 13.15
C SER A 155 4.79 -59.03 13.49
N THR A 156 3.58 -58.82 12.99
CA THR A 156 2.93 -59.82 12.14
C THR A 156 1.91 -59.19 11.20
N THR A 157 1.95 -59.71 10.00
CA THR A 157 1.12 -59.55 8.80
C THR A 157 -0.34 -59.97 9.00
N ALA A 158 -1.27 -59.34 8.29
CA ALA A 158 -2.38 -60.03 7.63
C ALA A 158 -3.02 -59.14 6.55
N ALA A 159 -2.81 -59.55 5.29
CA ALA A 159 -3.66 -59.17 4.17
C ALA A 159 -4.86 -60.13 4.11
N ALA A 160 -6.04 -59.63 3.72
CA ALA A 160 -7.06 -60.42 3.03
C ALA A 160 -8.07 -59.52 2.31
N SER A 161 -8.17 -59.77 1.01
CA SER A 161 -9.12 -59.22 0.03
C SER A 161 -10.54 -59.77 0.16
N SER A 162 -11.42 -59.18 -0.67
CA SER A 162 -12.59 -59.77 -1.36
C SER A 162 -13.92 -59.58 -0.60
N SER A 163 -15.10 -59.33 -1.15
CA SER A 163 -15.69 -58.93 -2.45
C SER A 163 -17.18 -59.40 -2.39
N VAL A 164 -18.05 -58.86 -3.27
CA VAL A 164 -19.41 -59.33 -3.67
C VAL A 164 -20.56 -59.08 -2.67
N ALA A 165 -21.81 -58.74 -3.02
CA ALA A 165 -22.61 -58.59 -4.26
C ALA A 165 -23.81 -57.64 -3.92
N ALA A 166 -24.27 -56.68 -4.73
CA ALA A 166 -25.14 -56.77 -5.93
C ALA A 166 -26.50 -57.46 -5.74
N VAL A 167 -27.61 -56.71 -5.92
CA VAL A 167 -28.90 -56.95 -6.63
C VAL A 167 -29.85 -55.77 -6.27
N ALA A 168 -30.75 -55.22 -7.08
CA ALA A 168 -31.41 -55.67 -8.31
C ALA A 168 -31.84 -54.45 -9.17
N ALA A 169 -31.96 -54.72 -10.47
CA ALA A 169 -32.49 -53.85 -11.51
C ALA A 169 -34.02 -53.93 -11.62
N TYR A 170 -34.61 -52.89 -12.19
CA TYR A 170 -35.85 -52.96 -12.98
C TYR A 170 -35.78 -51.92 -14.10
N GLU A 171 -35.71 -52.40 -15.35
CA GLU A 171 -36.14 -51.71 -16.57
C GLU A 171 -37.69 -51.61 -16.58
N VAL A 172 -38.43 -50.85 -17.41
CA VAL A 172 -38.37 -50.54 -18.85
C VAL A 172 -39.28 -49.32 -19.08
N SER A 173 -38.96 -48.43 -20.02
CA SER A 173 -39.77 -48.17 -21.24
C SER A 173 -39.72 -46.73 -21.74
N SER A 174 -39.44 -46.67 -23.04
CA SER A 174 -39.44 -45.56 -23.98
C SER A 174 -40.80 -44.89 -24.16
N ASP A 175 -40.80 -43.58 -24.37
CA ASP A 175 -41.68 -42.97 -25.36
C ASP A 175 -40.99 -41.79 -26.06
N SER A 176 -41.10 -41.77 -27.38
CA SER A 176 -40.61 -40.72 -28.26
C SER A 176 -41.75 -39.76 -28.53
N SER A 177 -41.50 -38.46 -28.38
CA SER A 177 -42.35 -37.45 -29.01
C SER A 177 -41.55 -36.22 -29.36
N SER A 178 -41.33 -36.10 -30.67
CA SER A 178 -40.81 -34.94 -31.36
C SER A 178 -41.68 -33.71 -31.08
N SER A 179 -41.07 -32.60 -30.67
CA SER A 179 -41.64 -31.28 -30.93
C SER A 179 -40.53 -30.31 -31.31
N VAL A 180 -40.71 -29.73 -32.49
CA VAL A 180 -39.93 -28.65 -33.07
C VAL A 180 -40.24 -27.35 -32.31
N ALA A 181 -39.22 -26.66 -31.82
CA ALA A 181 -39.34 -25.26 -31.41
C ALA A 181 -38.00 -24.52 -31.51
N ALA A 182 -37.94 -23.68 -32.53
CA ALA A 182 -37.24 -22.41 -32.65
C ALA A 182 -35.86 -22.23 -31.99
N SER A 183 -34.86 -22.02 -32.86
CA SER A 183 -33.65 -21.27 -32.56
C SER A 183 -33.99 -19.92 -31.93
N SER A 184 -33.79 -19.80 -30.62
CA SER A 184 -33.35 -18.56 -30.01
C SER A 184 -31.85 -18.70 -29.79
N THR A 185 -31.07 -18.06 -30.66
CA THR A 185 -29.70 -17.67 -30.34
C THR A 185 -29.76 -16.82 -29.07
N SER A 186 -29.56 -17.47 -27.93
CA SER A 186 -29.18 -16.80 -26.70
C SER A 186 -27.84 -16.15 -26.99
N SER A 187 -27.88 -14.85 -27.26
CA SER A 187 -26.72 -13.98 -27.26
C SER A 187 -25.91 -14.30 -26.02
N ALA A 188 -24.71 -14.81 -26.22
CA ALA A 188 -23.74 -15.00 -25.16
C ALA A 188 -23.59 -13.65 -24.46
N SER A 189 -24.03 -13.61 -23.21
CA SER A 189 -23.84 -12.49 -22.31
C SER A 189 -22.33 -12.36 -22.06
N THR A 190 -21.69 -11.54 -22.89
CA THR A 190 -20.59 -10.64 -22.56
C THR A 190 -19.69 -11.10 -21.40
N SER A 191 -18.80 -12.05 -21.65
CA SER A 191 -17.60 -12.29 -20.84
C SER A 191 -16.52 -11.22 -21.09
N THR A 192 -16.93 -9.96 -21.28
CA THR A 192 -16.08 -8.86 -21.77
C THR A 192 -15.77 -7.82 -20.68
N SER A 193 -16.39 -7.90 -19.49
CA SER A 193 -16.17 -6.92 -18.43
C SER A 193 -14.97 -7.22 -17.54
N THR A 194 -14.57 -8.48 -17.36
CA THR A 194 -13.44 -8.85 -16.49
C THR A 194 -12.09 -8.50 -17.09
N SER A 195 -11.95 -8.61 -18.42
CA SER A 195 -10.69 -8.28 -19.13
C SER A 195 -10.33 -6.80 -19.08
N ALA A 196 -11.30 -5.92 -18.86
CA ALA A 196 -11.06 -4.47 -18.79
C ALA A 196 -10.44 -4.04 -17.45
N TYR A 197 -10.64 -4.81 -16.37
CA TYR A 197 -10.11 -4.48 -15.05
C TYR A 197 -8.78 -5.16 -14.75
N THR A 198 -8.39 -6.18 -15.51
CA THR A 198 -7.08 -6.84 -15.41
C THR A 198 -6.20 -6.44 -16.59
N PRO A 199 -5.18 -5.59 -16.39
CA PRO A 199 -4.30 -5.12 -17.46
C PRO A 199 -3.66 -6.29 -18.22
N ASN A 200 -3.78 -6.29 -19.55
CA ASN A 200 -3.25 -7.36 -20.42
C ASN A 200 -3.69 -8.79 -20.04
N ASN A 201 -4.77 -8.95 -19.28
CA ASN A 201 -5.18 -10.23 -18.68
C ASN A 201 -4.13 -10.87 -17.77
N ILE A 202 -3.21 -10.08 -17.20
CA ILE A 202 -2.22 -10.49 -16.20
C ILE A 202 -2.42 -9.62 -14.95
N LYS A 203 -2.84 -10.24 -13.83
CA LYS A 203 -3.07 -9.51 -12.57
C LYS A 203 -1.76 -8.92 -12.01
N ALA A 204 -0.65 -9.61 -12.21
CA ALA A 204 0.65 -9.25 -11.64
C ALA A 204 1.21 -7.95 -12.23
N GLY A 205 1.78 -7.13 -11.35
CA GLY A 205 2.48 -5.89 -11.68
C GLY A 205 3.59 -5.57 -10.68
N ILE A 206 4.20 -4.40 -10.84
CA ILE A 206 5.19 -3.86 -9.89
C ILE A 206 4.94 -2.38 -9.62
N ALA A 207 5.13 -1.98 -8.37
CA ALA A 207 5.27 -0.59 -7.97
C ALA A 207 6.76 -0.26 -8.04
N GLY A 208 7.14 0.69 -8.90
CA GLY A 208 8.52 0.98 -9.29
C GLY A 208 8.95 0.31 -10.61
N GLY A 209 9.97 0.89 -11.25
CA GLY A 209 10.46 0.44 -12.58
C GLY A 209 11.69 -0.46 -12.56
N ASP A 210 12.43 -0.55 -11.45
CA ASP A 210 13.77 -1.13 -11.42
C ASP A 210 13.84 -2.60 -11.88
N ALA A 211 12.81 -3.39 -11.57
CA ALA A 211 12.71 -4.78 -11.99
C ALA A 211 12.09 -4.99 -13.37
N TYR A 212 11.57 -3.93 -14.02
CA TYR A 212 10.80 -4.04 -15.27
C TYR A 212 11.56 -4.80 -16.36
N SER A 213 12.85 -4.50 -16.54
CA SER A 213 13.67 -5.18 -17.55
C SER A 213 13.95 -6.65 -17.26
N MET A 214 13.73 -7.11 -16.02
CA MET A 214 14.01 -8.46 -15.56
C MET A 214 12.75 -9.33 -15.53
N ILE A 215 11.59 -8.75 -15.24
CA ILE A 215 10.32 -9.49 -15.07
C ILE A 215 9.18 -9.01 -15.98
N GLY A 216 9.46 -8.09 -16.91
CA GLY A 216 8.46 -7.41 -17.74
C GLY A 216 7.55 -8.33 -18.57
N ASP A 217 8.00 -9.56 -18.85
CA ASP A 217 7.23 -10.58 -19.58
C ASP A 217 6.26 -11.36 -18.69
N HIS A 218 6.38 -11.26 -17.36
CA HIS A 218 5.51 -11.92 -16.39
C HIS A 218 4.46 -10.99 -15.77
N ILE A 219 4.48 -9.70 -16.12
CA ILE A 219 3.59 -8.68 -15.56
C ILE A 219 2.69 -8.05 -16.63
N GLY A 220 1.47 -7.70 -16.25
CA GLY A 220 0.50 -7.03 -17.12
C GLY A 220 0.61 -5.52 -17.09
N TRP A 221 1.18 -4.97 -16.02
CA TRP A 221 1.20 -3.55 -15.74
C TRP A 221 2.27 -3.17 -14.72
N TRP A 222 2.53 -1.88 -14.60
CA TRP A 222 3.43 -1.29 -13.61
C TRP A 222 3.12 0.20 -13.46
N TYR A 223 3.60 0.81 -12.38
CA TYR A 223 3.62 2.26 -12.18
C TYR A 223 4.87 2.65 -11.38
N ASP A 224 5.22 3.94 -11.34
CA ASP A 224 6.42 4.45 -10.68
C ASP A 224 6.12 5.72 -9.85
N TRP A 225 4.87 5.81 -9.35
CA TRP A 225 4.30 6.95 -8.64
C TRP A 225 4.26 8.28 -9.43
N ASN A 226 4.72 8.31 -10.68
CA ASN A 226 4.70 9.51 -11.51
C ASN A 226 3.43 9.63 -12.34
N ALA A 227 3.18 10.85 -12.81
CA ALA A 227 2.08 11.16 -13.72
C ALA A 227 2.05 10.25 -14.95
N VAL A 228 3.22 9.96 -15.52
CA VAL A 228 3.40 9.04 -16.66
C VAL A 228 4.63 8.20 -16.35
N PRO A 229 4.48 6.88 -16.14
CA PRO A 229 5.63 6.01 -15.92
C PRO A 229 6.60 6.05 -17.11
N SER A 230 7.89 6.08 -16.83
CA SER A 230 8.92 6.25 -17.87
C SER A 230 10.19 5.45 -17.60
N GLY A 231 11.13 5.45 -18.55
CA GLY A 231 12.43 4.81 -18.40
C GLY A 231 12.51 3.35 -18.86
N HIS A 232 11.37 2.76 -19.27
CA HIS A 232 11.32 1.37 -19.71
C HIS A 232 10.62 1.21 -21.06
N THR A 233 11.17 0.32 -21.88
CA THR A 233 10.64 -0.05 -23.20
C THR A 233 10.83 -1.55 -23.39
N GLY A 234 9.91 -2.21 -24.08
CA GLY A 234 10.15 -3.56 -24.60
C GLY A 234 9.28 -4.68 -24.02
N SER A 235 8.46 -4.42 -22.99
CA SER A 235 7.42 -5.35 -22.57
C SER A 235 6.03 -4.86 -22.97
N ALA A 236 5.05 -5.76 -23.02
CA ALA A 236 3.66 -5.42 -23.27
C ALA A 236 3.00 -4.73 -22.06
N ALA A 237 3.62 -4.76 -20.88
CA ALA A 237 3.05 -4.29 -19.63
C ALA A 237 2.64 -2.82 -19.71
N ILE A 238 1.41 -2.53 -19.30
CA ILE A 238 0.80 -1.20 -19.35
C ILE A 238 1.43 -0.33 -18.25
N GLY A 239 2.00 0.81 -18.65
CA GLY A 239 2.37 1.86 -17.69
C GLY A 239 1.10 2.58 -17.19
N VAL A 240 0.87 2.56 -15.88
CA VAL A 240 -0.32 3.13 -15.25
C VAL A 240 -0.01 4.51 -14.68
N ASN A 241 -0.78 5.51 -15.12
CA ASN A 241 -0.65 6.89 -14.68
C ASN A 241 -1.10 7.05 -13.22
N MET A 242 -0.49 7.99 -12.48
CA MET A 242 -0.88 8.28 -11.11
C MET A 242 -0.88 9.78 -10.85
N LEU A 243 -1.87 10.28 -10.11
CA LEU A 243 -1.76 11.59 -9.46
C LEU A 243 -1.43 11.37 -7.99
N TRP A 244 -0.14 11.42 -7.66
CA TRP A 244 0.38 11.06 -6.35
C TRP A 244 -0.19 11.92 -5.21
N GLY A 245 -0.27 13.24 -5.40
CA GLY A 245 -0.70 14.15 -4.35
C GLY A 245 -1.21 15.50 -4.82
N ALA A 246 -1.32 16.44 -3.88
CA ALA A 246 -1.85 17.79 -4.09
C ALA A 246 -0.78 18.81 -4.52
N GLY A 247 0.48 18.40 -4.68
CA GLY A 247 1.58 19.27 -5.08
C GLY A 247 2.14 20.14 -3.94
N THR A 248 1.99 19.71 -2.69
CA THR A 248 2.30 20.54 -1.51
C THR A 248 3.21 19.88 -0.48
N VAL A 249 3.45 18.56 -0.56
CA VAL A 249 4.32 17.86 0.40
C VAL A 249 5.79 18.24 0.18
N ASP A 250 6.23 18.19 -1.08
CA ASP A 250 7.60 18.54 -1.50
C ASP A 250 7.67 18.93 -2.99
N ASP A 251 8.88 19.18 -3.49
CA ASP A 251 9.13 19.53 -4.90
C ASP A 251 8.79 18.37 -5.86
N THR A 252 8.87 17.11 -5.41
CA THR A 252 8.55 15.93 -6.22
C THR A 252 7.05 15.81 -6.41
N ASP A 253 6.26 15.97 -5.35
CA ASP A 253 4.80 16.06 -5.38
C ASP A 253 4.35 17.20 -6.32
N ALA A 254 4.91 18.40 -6.17
CA ALA A 254 4.62 19.53 -7.04
C ALA A 254 4.92 19.23 -8.52
N SER A 255 6.06 18.58 -8.80
CA SER A 255 6.43 18.15 -10.15
C SER A 255 5.47 17.09 -10.71
N ARG A 256 5.04 16.13 -9.88
CA ARG A 256 4.09 15.08 -10.29
C ARG A 256 2.73 15.66 -10.64
N LEU A 257 2.19 16.58 -9.83
CA LEU A 257 0.95 17.28 -10.15
C LEU A 257 1.06 18.05 -11.47
N ALA A 258 2.13 18.82 -11.66
CA ALA A 258 2.35 19.59 -12.89
C ALA A 258 2.45 18.69 -14.13
N ALA A 259 3.16 17.55 -14.02
CA ALA A 259 3.26 16.57 -15.09
C ALA A 259 1.91 15.93 -15.40
N PHE A 260 1.10 15.64 -14.39
CA PHE A 260 -0.25 15.07 -14.56
C PHE A 260 -1.18 16.04 -15.28
N GLN A 261 -1.13 17.33 -14.92
CA GLN A 261 -1.90 18.38 -15.60
C GLN A 261 -1.47 18.60 -17.07
N ALA A 262 -0.27 18.17 -17.43
CA ALA A 262 0.26 18.27 -18.80
C ALA A 262 -0.09 17.06 -19.69
N ILE A 263 -0.74 16.02 -19.16
CA ILE A 263 -1.15 14.85 -19.93
C ILE A 263 -2.19 15.26 -20.99
N THR A 264 -1.93 14.89 -22.25
CA THR A 264 -2.83 15.17 -23.38
C THR A 264 -3.56 13.94 -23.90
N ASP A 265 -2.91 12.78 -23.85
CA ASP A 265 -3.49 11.51 -24.28
C ASP A 265 -4.26 10.87 -23.12
N THR A 266 -5.39 10.23 -23.41
CA THR A 266 -6.22 9.59 -22.37
C THR A 266 -5.50 8.38 -21.77
N PRO A 267 -5.17 8.39 -20.46
CA PRO A 267 -4.67 7.22 -19.76
C PRO A 267 -5.66 6.05 -19.80
N ALA A 268 -5.20 4.81 -19.89
CA ALA A 268 -6.09 3.66 -19.74
C ALA A 268 -6.57 3.51 -18.28
N TYR A 269 -5.65 3.70 -17.34
CA TYR A 269 -5.88 3.60 -15.90
C TYR A 269 -5.23 4.80 -15.21
N ILE A 270 -5.88 5.31 -14.17
CA ILE A 270 -5.36 6.41 -13.33
C ILE A 270 -5.46 5.99 -11.87
N ILE A 271 -4.32 5.90 -11.19
CA ILE A 271 -4.22 5.74 -9.74
C ILE A 271 -4.44 7.11 -9.07
N GLY A 272 -5.28 7.12 -8.03
CA GLY A 272 -5.51 8.28 -7.19
C GLY A 272 -4.33 8.60 -6.26
N PHE A 273 -4.61 9.35 -5.20
CA PHE A 273 -3.57 9.84 -4.28
C PHE A 273 -2.91 8.72 -3.48
N GLU A 274 -1.62 8.88 -3.21
CA GLU A 274 -0.82 7.97 -2.41
C GLU A 274 -1.02 8.26 -0.92
N GLU A 275 -1.67 7.36 -0.18
CA GLU A 275 -1.75 7.43 1.28
C GLU A 275 -2.10 8.84 1.83
N PRO A 276 -3.14 9.52 1.32
CA PRO A 276 -3.46 10.87 1.76
C PRO A 276 -3.89 10.94 3.23
N ASP A 277 -4.19 9.79 3.85
CA ASP A 277 -4.51 9.62 5.26
C ASP A 277 -3.26 9.55 6.17
N CYS A 278 -2.05 9.45 5.62
CA CYS A 278 -0.79 9.48 6.35
C CYS A 278 0.01 10.78 6.15
N SER A 279 0.87 11.10 7.13
CA SER A 279 1.75 12.27 7.13
C SER A 279 3.24 11.91 7.25
N THR A 280 3.56 10.62 7.15
CA THR A 280 4.92 10.09 7.10
C THR A 280 5.55 10.35 5.74
N ASP A 281 6.89 10.33 5.69
CA ASP A 281 7.63 10.40 4.44
C ASP A 281 7.13 9.30 3.47
N GLY A 282 6.91 9.67 2.20
CA GLY A 282 6.34 8.77 1.19
C GLY A 282 4.81 8.82 1.05
N SER A 283 4.09 9.52 1.93
CA SER A 283 2.63 9.67 1.87
C SER A 283 2.19 11.09 1.46
N SER A 284 1.05 11.24 0.78
CA SER A 284 0.63 12.52 0.19
C SER A 284 -0.04 13.51 1.15
N ASN A 285 -0.45 13.07 2.34
CA ASN A 285 -0.94 13.91 3.44
C ASN A 285 -1.96 14.99 3.01
N ILE A 286 -3.13 14.56 2.55
CA ILE A 286 -4.15 15.46 1.97
C ILE A 286 -5.42 15.41 2.82
N ALA A 287 -5.91 16.57 3.26
CA ALA A 287 -7.22 16.66 3.88
C ALA A 287 -8.33 16.29 2.87
N VAL A 288 -9.38 15.61 3.32
CA VAL A 288 -10.46 15.13 2.45
C VAL A 288 -11.05 16.23 1.55
N SER A 289 -11.29 17.44 2.08
CA SER A 289 -11.84 18.56 1.30
C SER A 289 -10.93 18.99 0.13
N ASP A 290 -9.62 18.96 0.35
CA ASP A 290 -8.64 19.34 -0.64
C ASP A 290 -8.50 18.21 -1.67
N ALA A 291 -8.49 16.96 -1.21
CA ALA A 291 -8.49 15.79 -2.08
C ALA A 291 -9.71 15.74 -3.02
N VAL A 292 -10.91 16.06 -2.53
CA VAL A 292 -12.13 16.17 -3.38
C VAL A 292 -11.93 17.24 -4.46
N THR A 293 -11.39 18.40 -4.08
CA THR A 293 -11.13 19.50 -5.02
C THR A 293 -10.10 19.09 -6.08
N VAL A 294 -9.00 18.45 -5.68
CA VAL A 294 -7.96 17.99 -6.60
C VAL A 294 -8.49 16.88 -7.50
N TRP A 295 -9.28 15.94 -6.96
CA TRP A 295 -9.88 14.83 -7.71
C TRP A 295 -10.79 15.34 -8.83
N GLU A 296 -11.75 16.20 -8.50
CA GLU A 296 -12.73 16.70 -9.48
C GLU A 296 -12.06 17.57 -10.56
N ASN A 297 -11.04 18.35 -10.20
CA ASN A 297 -10.37 19.23 -11.15
C ASN A 297 -9.38 18.49 -12.07
N ASN A 298 -8.76 17.40 -11.59
CA ASN A 298 -7.63 16.78 -12.29
C ASN A 298 -7.92 15.35 -12.76
N ILE A 299 -8.56 14.51 -11.93
CA ILE A 299 -8.74 13.07 -12.20
C ILE A 299 -10.10 12.81 -12.87
N ALA A 300 -11.18 13.32 -12.29
CA ALA A 300 -12.56 12.99 -12.66
C ALA A 300 -12.85 13.13 -14.17
N GLN A 301 -12.34 14.20 -14.79
CA GLN A 301 -12.53 14.50 -16.22
C GLN A 301 -12.04 13.40 -17.18
N TRP A 302 -11.14 12.51 -16.73
CA TRP A 302 -10.60 11.43 -17.55
C TRP A 302 -11.55 10.24 -17.68
N LYS A 303 -12.48 10.08 -16.73
CA LYS A 303 -13.51 9.03 -16.78
C LYS A 303 -14.35 9.13 -18.05
N ASP A 304 -14.83 10.33 -18.36
CA ASP A 304 -15.64 10.61 -19.57
C ASP A 304 -14.85 10.41 -20.87
N LYS A 305 -13.51 10.44 -20.79
CA LYS A 305 -12.61 10.16 -21.92
C LYS A 305 -12.30 8.67 -22.08
N GLY A 306 -12.69 7.83 -21.12
CA GLY A 306 -12.54 6.38 -21.15
C GLY A 306 -11.49 5.80 -20.19
N SER A 307 -10.89 6.62 -19.31
CA SER A 307 -9.99 6.11 -18.27
C SER A 307 -10.76 5.37 -17.19
N LEU A 308 -10.20 4.26 -16.70
CA LEU A 308 -10.64 3.63 -15.45
C LEU A 308 -9.94 4.30 -14.27
N LEU A 309 -10.73 4.77 -13.31
CA LEU A 309 -10.22 5.50 -12.15
C LEU A 309 -10.08 4.57 -10.95
N LEU A 310 -8.90 4.54 -10.34
CA LEU A 310 -8.67 3.88 -9.07
C LEU A 310 -8.80 4.90 -7.94
N SER A 311 -9.32 4.47 -6.79
CA SER A 311 -9.39 5.32 -5.59
C SER A 311 -7.99 5.72 -5.10
N PRO A 312 -7.89 6.70 -4.18
CA PRO A 312 -6.71 6.83 -3.33
C PRO A 312 -6.44 5.54 -2.54
N SER A 313 -5.17 5.22 -2.27
CA SER A 313 -4.74 4.12 -1.40
C SER A 313 -4.62 4.60 0.04
N MET A 314 -5.11 3.84 1.03
CA MET A 314 -5.05 4.25 2.44
C MET A 314 -3.92 3.53 3.18
N CYS A 315 -3.04 4.27 3.85
CA CYS A 315 -1.97 3.68 4.67
C CYS A 315 -2.52 2.91 5.88
N HIS A 316 -3.70 3.29 6.38
CA HIS A 316 -4.31 2.65 7.55
C HIS A 316 -5.01 1.31 7.24
N GLN A 317 -5.02 0.86 5.98
CA GLN A 317 -5.58 -0.46 5.59
C GLN A 317 -7.01 -0.65 6.14
N ALA A 318 -7.41 -1.84 6.61
CA ALA A 318 -8.73 -2.05 7.23
C ALA A 318 -9.03 -1.15 8.46
N ALA A 319 -8.03 -0.51 9.07
CA ALA A 319 -8.28 0.47 10.13
C ALA A 319 -8.93 1.77 9.60
N GLU A 320 -9.05 1.95 8.28
CA GLU A 320 -9.92 2.94 7.64
C GLU A 320 -11.36 2.88 8.18
N GLN A 321 -11.82 1.74 8.71
CA GLN A 321 -13.09 1.64 9.45
C GLN A 321 -13.23 2.68 10.58
N TYR A 322 -12.11 3.06 11.20
CA TYR A 322 -12.05 3.97 12.33
C TYR A 322 -11.53 5.35 11.94
N ILE A 323 -10.70 5.45 10.89
CA ILE A 323 -10.16 6.71 10.37
C ILE A 323 -11.20 7.44 9.52
N GLY A 324 -11.84 6.73 8.59
CA GLY A 324 -12.94 7.24 7.77
C GLY A 324 -12.52 8.25 6.70
N TRP A 325 -11.26 8.23 6.25
CA TRP A 325 -10.78 9.15 5.22
C TRP A 325 -11.43 8.85 3.87
N LEU A 326 -11.33 7.60 3.39
CA LEU A 326 -11.87 7.19 2.09
C LEU A 326 -13.38 7.24 2.06
N SER A 327 -14.05 6.81 3.14
CA SER A 327 -15.51 6.89 3.23
C SER A 327 -16.03 8.34 3.19
N SER A 328 -15.32 9.27 3.84
CA SER A 328 -15.63 10.70 3.78
C SER A 328 -15.38 11.27 2.38
N PHE A 329 -14.28 10.87 1.73
CA PHE A 329 -13.94 11.26 0.37
C PHE A 329 -14.97 10.78 -0.66
N GLU A 330 -15.30 9.47 -0.67
CA GLU A 330 -16.29 8.87 -1.57
C GLU A 330 -17.66 9.56 -1.45
N SER A 331 -18.05 9.96 -0.23
CA SER A 331 -19.32 10.66 -0.01
C SER A 331 -19.37 12.09 -0.57
N GLN A 332 -18.23 12.69 -0.91
CA GLN A 332 -18.10 14.10 -1.30
C GLN A 332 -17.69 14.30 -2.76
N ILE A 333 -17.08 13.29 -3.41
CA ILE A 333 -16.82 13.34 -4.84
C ILE A 333 -18.13 13.23 -5.64
N SER A 334 -18.17 13.92 -6.77
CA SER A 334 -19.27 13.83 -7.75
C SER A 334 -19.00 12.74 -8.78
N THR A 335 -17.74 12.55 -9.15
CA THR A 335 -17.31 11.52 -10.10
C THR A 335 -16.65 10.38 -9.34
N ASP A 336 -17.36 9.27 -9.24
CA ASP A 336 -16.93 8.09 -8.50
C ASP A 336 -15.76 7.34 -9.20
N PHE A 337 -14.94 6.63 -8.43
CA PHE A 337 -13.90 5.73 -8.92
C PHE A 337 -14.48 4.38 -9.34
N ASP A 338 -13.79 3.67 -10.24
CA ASP A 338 -14.22 2.37 -10.78
C ASP A 338 -13.65 1.20 -9.97
N ILE A 339 -12.45 1.37 -9.43
CA ILE A 339 -11.63 0.32 -8.82
C ILE A 339 -11.15 0.80 -7.45
N LEU A 340 -11.21 -0.08 -6.45
CA LEU A 340 -10.66 0.16 -5.12
C LEU A 340 -9.15 -0.06 -5.13
N ASN A 341 -8.42 0.92 -4.63
CA ASN A 341 -6.97 0.87 -4.50
C ASN A 341 -6.57 0.54 -3.05
N LEU A 342 -5.84 -0.56 -2.87
CA LEU A 342 -5.37 -1.02 -1.57
C LEU A 342 -3.84 -1.04 -1.51
N HIS A 343 -3.31 -0.60 -0.38
CA HIS A 343 -2.00 -1.01 0.12
C HIS A 343 -2.19 -2.10 1.17
N ILE A 344 -1.42 -3.19 1.09
CA ILE A 344 -1.50 -4.32 2.03
C ILE A 344 -0.12 -4.58 2.62
N ASN A 345 0.06 -4.13 3.86
CA ASN A 345 1.25 -4.32 4.68
C ASN A 345 0.88 -5.24 5.84
N LYS A 346 1.05 -6.56 5.63
CA LYS A 346 0.65 -7.64 6.55
C LYS A 346 1.73 -8.72 6.58
N ASN A 347 1.78 -9.53 7.65
CA ASN A 347 2.66 -10.70 7.74
C ASN A 347 1.88 -12.03 7.69
N SER A 348 0.56 -11.99 7.47
CA SER A 348 -0.28 -13.18 7.42
C SER A 348 -1.41 -13.05 6.42
N MET A 349 -1.81 -14.18 5.82
CA MET A 349 -2.91 -14.22 4.86
C MET A 349 -4.27 -13.91 5.49
N ASP A 350 -4.41 -14.01 6.81
CA ASP A 350 -5.64 -13.58 7.49
C ASP A 350 -5.74 -12.06 7.55
N GLY A 351 -4.61 -11.37 7.78
CA GLY A 351 -4.53 -9.91 7.65
C GLY A 351 -4.85 -9.44 6.23
N VAL A 352 -4.25 -10.09 5.23
CA VAL A 352 -4.51 -9.78 3.80
C VAL A 352 -6.00 -9.90 3.47
N LYS A 353 -6.63 -11.02 3.87
CA LYS A 353 -8.07 -11.23 3.63
C LYS A 353 -8.92 -10.20 4.37
N ALA A 354 -8.54 -9.80 5.58
CA ALA A 354 -9.27 -8.81 6.34
C ALA A 354 -9.34 -7.45 5.63
N ASP A 355 -8.24 -7.01 5.00
CA ASP A 355 -8.24 -5.77 4.21
C ASP A 355 -9.13 -5.91 2.98
N ILE A 356 -8.96 -6.96 2.17
CA ILE A 356 -9.80 -7.20 0.98
C ILE A 356 -11.28 -7.26 1.36
N ASP A 357 -11.62 -7.99 2.42
CA ASP A 357 -12.99 -8.10 2.92
C ASP A 357 -13.54 -6.75 3.39
N TYR A 358 -12.75 -5.96 4.11
CA TYR A 358 -13.18 -4.64 4.56
C TYR A 358 -13.53 -3.73 3.38
N TYR A 359 -12.61 -3.55 2.43
CA TYR A 359 -12.85 -2.64 1.32
C TYR A 359 -13.98 -3.12 0.42
N TYR A 360 -13.99 -4.40 0.06
CA TYR A 360 -15.02 -4.96 -0.80
C TYR A 360 -16.43 -4.80 -0.20
N ASN A 361 -16.57 -5.04 1.10
CA ASN A 361 -17.88 -5.00 1.76
C ASN A 361 -18.40 -3.58 2.04
N ASN A 362 -17.51 -2.58 2.14
CA ASN A 362 -17.89 -1.21 2.54
C ASN A 362 -17.97 -0.22 1.37
N PHE A 363 -17.29 -0.47 0.25
CA PHE A 363 -17.19 0.47 -0.88
C PHE A 363 -17.80 -0.10 -2.17
N GLY A 364 -19.06 -0.55 -2.06
CA GLY A 364 -19.86 -0.91 -3.24
C GLY A 364 -19.47 -2.19 -3.96
N GLN A 365 -18.61 -3.05 -3.37
CA GLN A 365 -18.16 -4.31 -3.99
C GLN A 365 -17.50 -4.10 -5.37
N LYS A 366 -16.76 -2.99 -5.51
CA LYS A 366 -15.99 -2.67 -6.72
C LYS A 366 -14.79 -3.63 -6.88
N PRO A 367 -14.27 -3.81 -8.11
CA PRO A 367 -12.99 -4.48 -8.35
C PRO A 367 -11.87 -3.91 -7.48
N ILE A 368 -10.95 -4.76 -7.03
CA ILE A 368 -9.80 -4.36 -6.20
C ILE A 368 -8.51 -4.44 -7.01
N TRP A 369 -7.70 -3.39 -6.93
CA TRP A 369 -6.28 -3.42 -7.23
C TRP A 369 -5.50 -3.25 -5.93
N VAL A 370 -4.56 -4.15 -5.69
CA VAL A 370 -3.58 -4.03 -4.61
C VAL A 370 -2.34 -3.38 -5.21
N THR A 371 -2.27 -2.05 -5.22
CA THR A 371 -1.16 -1.34 -5.90
C THR A 371 0.16 -1.47 -5.16
N GLU A 372 0.11 -1.75 -3.85
CA GLU A 372 1.27 -2.10 -3.05
C GLU A 372 0.95 -3.23 -2.10
N PHE A 373 1.84 -4.23 -2.03
CA PHE A 373 1.87 -5.15 -0.91
C PHE A 373 3.30 -5.36 -0.41
N ALA A 374 3.43 -5.54 0.90
CA ALA A 374 4.66 -5.93 1.55
C ALA A 374 4.45 -6.81 2.78
N CYS A 375 5.47 -7.61 3.12
CA CYS A 375 5.48 -8.36 4.38
C CYS A 375 5.83 -7.41 5.53
N VAL A 376 4.84 -7.10 6.36
CA VAL A 376 4.98 -6.21 7.53
C VAL A 376 4.13 -6.76 8.67
N ASP A 377 4.71 -6.96 9.85
CA ASP A 377 3.93 -7.15 11.06
C ASP A 377 3.37 -5.79 11.49
N ASP A 378 2.06 -5.61 11.32
CA ASP A 378 1.33 -4.40 11.68
C ASP A 378 0.45 -4.60 12.93
N SER A 379 0.67 -5.68 13.69
CA SER A 379 -0.17 -6.04 14.84
C SER A 379 -0.03 -5.09 16.03
N THR A 380 1.10 -4.39 16.12
CA THR A 380 1.41 -3.45 17.21
C THR A 380 1.91 -2.11 16.67
N ASP A 381 2.92 -2.16 15.80
CA ASP A 381 3.55 -1.03 15.11
C ASP A 381 3.85 -1.47 13.66
N PHE A 382 4.42 -0.61 12.81
CA PHE A 382 4.82 -0.98 11.45
C PHE A 382 6.22 -1.62 11.46
N VAL A 383 6.30 -2.95 11.44
CA VAL A 383 7.58 -3.69 11.49
C VAL A 383 7.77 -4.56 10.24
N PRO A 384 8.57 -4.12 9.26
CA PRO A 384 8.86 -4.92 8.08
C PRO A 384 9.46 -6.29 8.43
N CYS A 385 8.99 -7.34 7.76
CA CYS A 385 9.56 -8.68 7.92
C CYS A 385 11.04 -8.67 7.50
N THR A 386 11.90 -9.37 8.24
CA THR A 386 13.35 -9.46 7.96
C THR A 386 13.84 -10.90 7.83
N ASP A 387 13.01 -11.89 8.21
CA ASP A 387 13.35 -13.28 7.97
C ASP A 387 13.04 -13.66 6.51
N GLN A 388 14.08 -14.01 5.76
CA GLN A 388 13.95 -14.32 4.33
C GLN A 388 13.04 -15.52 4.07
N SER A 389 12.98 -16.51 4.97
CA SER A 389 12.10 -17.67 4.80
C SER A 389 10.63 -17.30 5.01
N GLU A 390 10.34 -16.44 5.99
CA GLU A 390 9.03 -15.84 6.21
C GLU A 390 8.59 -15.03 4.99
N ILE A 391 9.46 -14.12 4.50
CA ILE A 391 9.20 -13.30 3.31
C ILE A 391 8.91 -14.19 2.09
N ASN A 392 9.73 -15.23 1.85
CA ASN A 392 9.54 -16.13 0.72
C ASN A 392 8.19 -16.87 0.80
N THR A 393 7.77 -17.27 2.00
CA THR A 393 6.48 -17.94 2.22
C THR A 393 5.34 -16.95 1.98
N PHE A 394 5.44 -15.75 2.54
CA PHE A 394 4.46 -14.69 2.36
C PHE A 394 4.25 -14.34 0.89
N ILE A 395 5.33 -14.16 0.12
CA ILE A 395 5.26 -13.85 -1.32
C ILE A 395 4.54 -14.96 -2.09
N GLN A 396 4.86 -16.23 -1.82
CA GLN A 396 4.22 -17.35 -2.51
C GLN A 396 2.72 -17.43 -2.16
N ASP A 397 2.39 -17.32 -0.88
CA ASP A 397 1.01 -17.45 -0.39
C ASP A 397 0.13 -16.28 -0.87
N ILE A 398 0.66 -15.04 -0.85
CA ILE A 398 -0.11 -13.86 -1.24
C ILE A 398 -0.37 -13.83 -2.75
N VAL A 399 0.61 -14.24 -3.56
CA VAL A 399 0.42 -14.38 -5.01
C VAL A 399 -0.65 -15.43 -5.31
N ASP A 400 -0.57 -16.61 -4.68
CA ASP A 400 -1.56 -17.67 -4.89
C ASP A 400 -2.97 -17.21 -4.44
N LEU A 401 -3.06 -16.44 -3.36
CA LEU A 401 -4.31 -15.82 -2.89
C LEU A 401 -4.87 -14.83 -3.90
N PHE A 402 -4.09 -13.83 -4.34
CA PHE A 402 -4.58 -12.81 -5.28
C PHE A 402 -4.97 -13.40 -6.64
N GLN A 403 -4.30 -14.47 -7.06
CA GLN A 403 -4.66 -15.16 -8.30
C GLN A 403 -6.00 -15.89 -8.15
N ALA A 404 -6.28 -16.48 -6.99
CA ALA A 404 -7.52 -17.20 -6.72
C ALA A 404 -8.72 -16.31 -6.34
N ASP A 405 -8.49 -15.09 -5.84
CA ASP A 405 -9.55 -14.18 -5.42
C ASP A 405 -10.15 -13.41 -6.61
N ASP A 406 -11.41 -13.69 -6.94
CA ASP A 406 -12.15 -13.04 -8.04
C ASP A 406 -12.47 -11.56 -7.80
N ARG A 407 -12.22 -11.04 -6.60
CA ARG A 407 -12.37 -9.62 -6.27
C ARG A 407 -11.12 -8.83 -6.63
N VAL A 408 -9.96 -9.48 -6.67
CA VAL A 408 -8.66 -8.86 -6.95
C VAL A 408 -8.38 -8.98 -8.45
N TYR A 409 -8.30 -7.84 -9.13
CA TYR A 409 -8.08 -7.77 -10.58
C TYR A 409 -6.65 -7.41 -10.95
N ALA A 410 -5.90 -6.84 -10.01
CA ALA A 410 -4.48 -6.58 -10.17
C ALA A 410 -3.77 -6.49 -8.81
N TYR A 411 -2.48 -6.80 -8.78
CA TYR A 411 -1.64 -6.65 -7.60
C TYR A 411 -0.19 -6.30 -7.99
N ALA A 412 0.49 -5.49 -7.19
CA ALA A 412 1.85 -5.06 -7.46
C ALA A 412 2.76 -5.14 -6.23
N TYR A 413 3.95 -5.73 -6.43
CA TYR A 413 4.98 -5.83 -5.39
C TYR A 413 5.50 -4.43 -5.05
N SER A 414 5.45 -4.04 -3.78
CA SER A 414 5.93 -2.71 -3.36
C SER A 414 7.45 -2.65 -3.40
N THR A 415 7.98 -1.61 -4.05
CA THR A 415 9.38 -1.16 -3.90
C THR A 415 9.47 0.20 -3.23
N GLY A 416 8.41 0.59 -2.50
CA GLY A 416 8.34 1.82 -1.73
C GLY A 416 9.36 1.86 -0.58
N GLU A 417 9.48 3.04 0.03
CA GLU A 417 10.42 3.27 1.13
C GLU A 417 9.93 2.64 2.45
N GLY A 418 10.81 2.54 3.45
CA GLY A 418 10.45 2.08 4.79
C GLY A 418 10.30 0.57 4.97
N LEU A 419 10.66 -0.22 3.95
CA LEU A 419 10.68 -1.69 3.99
C LEU A 419 12.08 -2.25 4.31
N SER A 420 12.18 -3.55 4.59
CA SER A 420 13.45 -4.20 4.91
C SER A 420 14.34 -4.38 3.67
N ASP A 421 15.66 -4.48 3.87
CA ASP A 421 16.61 -4.79 2.80
C ASP A 421 16.32 -6.17 2.17
N GLU A 422 15.85 -7.13 2.98
CA GLU A 422 15.44 -8.45 2.52
C GLU A 422 14.18 -8.40 1.63
N TRP A 423 13.31 -7.40 1.77
CA TRP A 423 12.15 -7.19 0.90
C TRP A 423 12.53 -6.59 -0.46
N ALA A 424 13.71 -5.99 -0.63
CA ALA A 424 14.07 -5.32 -1.88
C ALA A 424 13.93 -6.26 -3.08
N LEU A 425 13.20 -5.86 -4.13
CA LEU A 425 12.99 -6.70 -5.32
C LEU A 425 14.28 -6.83 -6.17
N VAL A 426 15.04 -5.74 -6.24
CA VAL A 426 16.31 -5.62 -6.97
C VAL A 426 17.35 -5.03 -6.05
N SER A 427 18.57 -5.57 -6.10
CA SER A 427 19.74 -4.98 -5.45
C SER A 427 20.93 -5.04 -6.39
N ASN A 428 21.65 -3.93 -6.54
CA ASN A 428 22.82 -3.83 -7.43
C ASN A 428 22.54 -4.28 -8.89
N GLY A 429 21.32 -4.01 -9.40
CA GLY A 429 20.93 -4.34 -10.77
C GLY A 429 20.65 -5.82 -11.02
N VAL A 430 20.48 -6.64 -9.98
CA VAL A 430 20.05 -8.03 -10.08
C VAL A 430 18.86 -8.31 -9.15
N LEU A 431 18.02 -9.28 -9.53
CA LEU A 431 16.95 -9.76 -8.65
C LEU A 431 17.54 -10.34 -7.36
N THR A 432 17.00 -9.91 -6.22
CA THR A 432 17.30 -10.50 -4.91
C THR A 432 16.63 -11.86 -4.76
N GLU A 433 16.79 -12.51 -3.61
CA GLU A 433 16.04 -13.73 -3.29
C GLU A 433 14.52 -13.47 -3.30
N SER A 434 14.05 -12.37 -2.69
CA SER A 434 12.64 -11.97 -2.72
C SER A 434 12.15 -11.70 -4.15
N GLY A 435 12.97 -11.05 -4.99
CA GLY A 435 12.64 -10.85 -6.41
C GLY A 435 12.57 -12.14 -7.21
N GLN A 436 13.44 -13.11 -6.93
CA GLN A 436 13.39 -14.44 -7.55
C GLN A 436 12.16 -15.22 -7.08
N THR A 437 11.81 -15.13 -5.80
CA THR A 437 10.60 -15.75 -5.25
C THR A 437 9.34 -15.19 -5.91
N TYR A 438 9.24 -13.86 -6.03
CA TYR A 438 8.11 -13.23 -6.72
C TYR A 438 8.02 -13.70 -8.18
N THR A 439 9.13 -13.63 -8.93
CA THR A 439 9.19 -14.09 -10.33
C THR A 439 8.77 -15.56 -10.48
N THR A 440 9.23 -16.42 -9.56
CA THR A 440 8.88 -17.85 -9.56
C THR A 440 7.40 -18.08 -9.26
N ALA A 441 6.83 -17.30 -8.34
CA ALA A 441 5.40 -17.36 -8.04
C ALA A 441 4.55 -16.92 -9.24
N LEU A 442 4.96 -15.87 -9.96
CA LEU A 442 4.28 -15.40 -11.17
C LEU A 442 4.30 -16.43 -12.30
N ALA A 443 5.43 -17.11 -12.50
CA ALA A 443 5.60 -18.12 -13.56
C ALA A 443 4.66 -19.33 -13.44
N LYS A 444 3.95 -19.51 -12.30
CA LYS A 444 2.88 -20.52 -12.18
C LYS A 444 1.65 -20.16 -13.03
N TYR A 445 1.48 -18.89 -13.40
CA TYR A 445 0.25 -18.36 -13.99
C TYR A 445 0.43 -17.82 -15.41
N HIS A 446 1.63 -17.40 -15.80
CA HIS A 446 1.93 -16.79 -17.10
C HIS A 446 3.30 -17.19 -17.67
#